data_AF-A0A0J7L579-F1
#
_entry.id   AF-A0A0J7L579-F1
#
_cell.length_a   1.000
_cell.length_b   1.000
_cell.length_c   1.000
_cell.angle_alpha   90.00
_cell.angle_beta   90.00
_cell.angle_gamma   90.00
#
_symmetry.space_group_name_H-M   'P 1'
#
loop_
_entity.id
_entity.type
_entity.pdbx_description
1 polymer ?
#
loop_
_entity_poly.entity_id
_entity_poly.type
_entity_poly.pdbx_seq_one_letter_code
_entity_poly.pdbx_strand_id
1 'polypeptide(L)'
;MSHLFVYEASEPLEEGQKPKFRGKFIFENMKQDDKIRDAILTACIDKFGEKAGQKLFDRIIDNPEKCCYRDGDEYTDDEGNVRDGYEGNWYIAANSLKKPLLIDRSRDEVGEDEGLIVSGNYANVKIDIYAYEHKKSKSRGVTAQLMGIQFVAEGEPLGGGGRRANADDFDELDEDDEDDAPRGKKGKGKPSKAKRRRDDDDDDDEPRGKRKSKRRRDDDDDDDDDEPRSKRGKKRRRDDDDDDE
;
A
#
# COMPACT_ATOMS: atom_id res chain seq x y z
N MET A 1 0.82 -7.90 17.44
CA MET A 1 0.63 -7.09 16.20
C MET A 1 -0.54 -6.14 16.39
N SER A 2 -0.62 -5.02 15.68
CA SER A 2 -1.68 -4.01 15.86
C SER A 2 -2.02 -3.32 14.52
N HIS A 3 -3.22 -2.75 14.40
CA HIS A 3 -3.72 -2.02 13.22
C HIS A 3 -3.51 -2.78 11.90
N LEU A 4 -3.89 -4.06 11.88
CA LEU A 4 -3.68 -4.96 10.74
C LEU A 4 -4.76 -4.79 9.66
N PHE A 5 -4.30 -4.53 8.45
CA PHE A 5 -5.07 -4.52 7.20
C PHE A 5 -4.31 -5.38 6.19
N VAL A 6 -4.41 -6.70 6.37
CA VAL A 6 -3.59 -7.69 5.61
C VAL A 6 -4.42 -8.60 4.73
N TYR A 7 -5.70 -8.82 5.09
CA TYR A 7 -6.67 -9.53 4.27
C TYR A 7 -7.25 -8.62 3.18
N GLU A 8 -7.64 -7.40 3.60
CA GLU A 8 -8.12 -6.34 2.73
C GLU A 8 -7.21 -5.12 2.84
N ALA A 9 -6.97 -4.47 1.71
CA ALA A 9 -6.17 -3.25 1.67
C ALA A 9 -6.98 -2.10 2.26
N SER A 10 -6.40 -1.35 3.21
CA SER A 10 -7.06 -0.19 3.79
C SER A 10 -7.29 0.88 2.74
N GLU A 11 -8.46 1.53 2.79
CA GLU A 11 -8.73 2.70 1.97
C GLU A 11 -7.67 3.79 2.20
N PRO A 12 -7.28 4.49 1.14
CA PRO A 12 -6.33 5.59 1.23
C PRO A 12 -6.92 6.72 2.09
N LEU A 13 -6.12 7.27 3.00
CA LEU A 13 -6.51 8.45 3.80
C LEU A 13 -6.62 9.73 2.96
N GLU A 14 -6.03 9.73 1.76
CA GLU A 14 -6.01 10.87 0.85
C GLU A 14 -6.54 10.46 -0.54
N GLU A 15 -7.36 11.32 -1.13
CA GLU A 15 -7.96 11.11 -2.44
C GLU A 15 -6.87 10.93 -3.52
N GLY A 16 -6.89 9.78 -4.21
CA GLY A 16 -5.94 9.45 -5.28
C GLY A 16 -4.74 8.58 -4.87
N GLN A 17 -4.57 8.21 -3.60
CA GLN A 17 -3.63 7.16 -3.23
C GLN A 17 -4.22 5.76 -3.49
N LYS A 18 -3.37 4.77 -3.76
CA LYS A 18 -3.82 3.38 -3.91
C LYS A 18 -4.08 2.76 -2.53
N PRO A 19 -5.09 1.88 -2.39
CA PRO A 19 -5.26 1.06 -1.20
C PRO A 19 -3.99 0.30 -0.88
N LYS A 20 -3.67 0.18 0.42
CA LYS A 20 -2.44 -0.47 0.90
C LYS A 20 -2.78 -1.47 1.99
N PHE A 21 -2.06 -2.59 1.96
CA PHE A 21 -1.95 -3.45 3.11
C PHE A 21 -1.03 -2.78 4.12
N ARG A 22 -1.37 -2.81 5.40
CA ARG A 22 -0.54 -2.19 6.45
C ARG A 22 -0.69 -2.90 7.78
N GLY A 23 0.32 -2.76 8.62
CA GLY A 23 0.33 -3.27 9.98
C GLY A 23 1.34 -2.54 10.84
N LYS A 24 1.06 -2.49 12.13
CA LYS A 24 2.00 -2.04 13.15
C LYS A 24 2.49 -3.24 13.94
N PHE A 25 3.81 -3.37 14.03
CA PHE A 25 4.47 -4.52 14.63
C PHE A 25 5.23 -4.05 15.86
N ILE A 26 4.69 -4.38 17.03
CA ILE A 26 5.24 -4.00 18.33
C ILE A 26 6.28 -5.04 18.74
N PHE A 27 7.42 -4.58 19.25
CA PHE A 27 8.51 -5.43 19.72
C PHE A 27 8.61 -5.35 21.24
N GLU A 28 8.42 -6.48 21.90
CA GLU A 28 8.58 -6.54 23.35
C GLU A 28 10.06 -6.44 23.76
N ASN A 29 10.30 -5.67 24.82
CA ASN A 29 11.57 -5.62 25.54
C ASN A 29 12.80 -5.19 24.70
N MET A 30 12.60 -4.46 23.60
CA MET A 30 13.69 -3.89 22.78
C MET A 30 14.74 -4.91 22.29
N LYS A 31 14.46 -6.22 22.33
CA LYS A 31 15.46 -7.28 22.05
C LYS A 31 16.05 -7.22 20.64
N GLN A 32 15.37 -6.53 19.72
CA GLN A 32 15.74 -6.39 18.32
C GLN A 32 16.12 -4.96 17.94
N ASP A 33 16.17 -4.03 18.90
CA ASP A 33 16.42 -2.60 18.68
C ASP A 33 17.73 -2.38 17.88
N ASP A 34 18.85 -2.90 18.37
CA ASP A 34 20.15 -2.77 17.70
C ASP A 34 20.12 -3.26 16.25
N LYS A 35 19.47 -4.41 16.01
CA LYS A 35 19.37 -4.99 14.66
C LYS A 35 18.52 -4.14 13.72
N ILE A 36 17.46 -3.52 14.25
CA ILE A 36 16.58 -2.65 13.48
C ILE A 36 17.31 -1.35 13.15
N ARG A 37 17.98 -0.74 14.13
CA ARG A 37 18.78 0.48 13.95
C ARG A 37 19.88 0.27 12.93
N ASP A 38 20.60 -0.85 13.01
CA ASP A 38 21.64 -1.23 12.02
C ASP A 38 21.04 -1.41 10.62
N ALA A 39 19.88 -2.06 10.50
CA ALA A 39 19.20 -2.23 9.22
C ALA A 39 18.76 -0.88 8.61
N ILE A 40 18.25 0.05 9.43
CA ILE A 40 17.87 1.40 8.99
C ILE A 40 19.11 2.18 8.55
N LEU A 41 20.20 2.11 9.32
CA LEU A 41 21.46 2.77 8.97
C LEU A 41 22.01 2.23 7.64
N THR A 42 22.01 0.91 7.47
CA THR A 42 22.42 0.24 6.23
C THR A 42 21.58 0.73 5.05
N ALA A 43 20.24 0.76 5.19
CA ALA A 43 19.35 1.26 4.15
C ALA A 43 19.61 2.74 3.78
N CYS A 44 19.96 3.57 4.77
CA CYS A 44 20.36 4.96 4.54
C CYS A 44 21.68 5.07 3.78
N ILE A 45 22.68 4.29 4.18
CA ILE A 45 24.02 4.27 3.56
C ILE A 45 23.94 3.74 2.12
N ASP A 46 23.22 2.65 1.89
CA ASP A 46 23.09 2.04 0.55
C ASP A 46 22.49 3.00 -0.46
N LYS A 47 21.57 3.87 -0.03
CA LYS A 47 20.91 4.83 -0.92
C LYS A 47 21.64 6.16 -1.09
N PHE A 48 22.24 6.68 -0.02
CA PHE A 48 22.78 8.05 0.00
C PHE A 48 24.31 8.11 0.16
N GLY A 49 24.97 6.97 0.37
CA GLY A 49 26.39 6.85 0.71
C GLY A 49 26.67 7.04 2.20
N GLU A 50 27.86 6.63 2.67
CA GLU A 50 28.21 6.56 4.10
C GLU A 50 27.94 7.87 4.87
N LYS A 51 28.58 8.98 4.46
CA LYS A 51 28.51 10.25 5.19
C LYS A 51 27.10 10.86 5.20
N ALA A 52 26.37 10.78 4.09
CA ALA A 52 25.04 11.36 3.99
C ALA A 52 23.98 10.44 4.61
N GLY A 53 24.16 9.12 4.51
CA GLY A 53 23.34 8.11 5.14
C GLY A 53 23.40 8.20 6.66
N GLN A 54 24.59 8.29 7.25
CA GLN A 54 24.75 8.47 8.70
C GLN A 54 24.05 9.74 9.19
N LYS A 55 24.30 10.88 8.54
CA LYS A 55 23.64 12.16 8.89
C LYS A 55 22.12 12.11 8.74
N LEU A 56 21.60 11.30 7.81
CA LEU A 56 20.17 11.11 7.68
C LEU A 56 19.64 10.26 8.83
N PHE A 57 20.29 9.13 9.12
CA PHE A 57 19.96 8.23 10.23
C PHE A 57 19.85 9.01 11.56
N ASP A 58 20.89 9.75 11.94
CA ASP A 58 20.93 10.52 13.19
C ASP A 58 19.80 11.56 13.28
N ARG A 59 19.29 12.03 12.14
CA ARG A 59 18.19 13.01 12.08
C ARG A 59 16.81 12.38 12.15
N ILE A 60 16.65 11.19 11.58
CA ILE A 60 15.32 10.61 11.36
C ILE A 60 14.97 9.52 12.36
N ILE A 61 15.94 8.93 13.06
CA ILE A 61 15.69 7.74 13.90
C ILE A 61 14.60 7.97 14.94
N ASP A 62 14.56 9.17 15.54
CA ASP A 62 13.54 9.58 16.51
C ASP A 62 12.39 10.38 15.88
N ASN A 63 12.31 10.44 14.54
CA ASN A 63 11.27 11.18 13.83
C ASN A 63 10.19 10.22 13.28
N PRO A 64 8.99 10.17 13.87
CA PRO A 64 7.96 9.22 13.46
C PRO A 64 7.44 9.47 12.04
N GLU A 65 7.52 10.69 11.50
CA GLU A 65 7.10 10.97 10.12
C GLU A 65 8.10 10.48 9.08
N LYS A 66 9.38 10.37 9.44
CA LYS A 66 10.47 10.04 8.52
C LYS A 66 11.03 8.65 8.72
N CYS A 67 10.76 7.99 9.85
CA CYS A 67 11.22 6.65 10.15
C CYS A 67 10.04 5.69 10.35
N CYS A 68 10.19 4.45 9.88
CA CYS A 68 9.23 3.39 10.15
C CYS A 68 9.33 2.83 11.56
N TYR A 69 10.47 2.99 12.25
CA TYR A 69 10.69 2.57 13.62
C TYR A 69 10.37 3.74 14.55
N ARG A 70 9.47 3.51 15.52
CA ARG A 70 8.84 4.57 16.31
C ARG A 70 8.71 4.16 17.76
N ASP A 71 8.80 5.15 18.63
CA ASP A 71 8.51 5.00 20.05
C ASP A 71 6.99 4.81 20.25
N GLY A 72 6.62 3.78 21.01
CA GLY A 72 5.24 3.50 21.36
C GLY A 72 4.68 4.43 22.43
N ASP A 73 5.54 5.00 23.28
CA ASP A 73 5.12 5.94 24.33
C ASP A 73 4.59 7.27 23.73
N GLU A 74 5.04 7.62 22.52
CA GLU A 74 4.49 8.76 21.76
C GLU A 74 3.18 8.43 21.03
N TYR A 75 2.76 7.16 21.02
CA TYR A 75 1.55 6.74 20.33
C TYR A 75 0.33 6.76 21.25
N THR A 76 -0.22 7.95 21.45
CA THR A 76 -1.37 8.19 22.32
C THR A 76 -2.72 8.13 21.60
N ASP A 77 -3.79 8.01 22.38
CA ASP A 77 -5.17 8.28 21.96
C ASP A 77 -5.52 9.78 22.07
N ASP A 78 -6.79 10.11 21.81
CA ASP A 78 -7.31 11.48 21.86
C ASP A 78 -7.36 12.05 23.30
N GLU A 79 -7.29 11.18 24.31
CA GLU A 79 -7.26 11.53 25.73
C GLU A 79 -5.83 11.69 26.28
N GLY A 80 -4.82 11.35 25.46
CA GLY A 80 -3.41 11.44 25.80
C GLY A 80 -2.85 10.20 26.49
N ASN A 81 -3.61 9.10 26.55
CA ASN A 81 -3.12 7.83 27.10
C ASN A 81 -2.37 7.05 26.01
N VAL A 82 -1.28 6.38 26.38
CA VAL A 82 -0.56 5.49 25.47
C VAL A 82 -1.47 4.33 25.08
N ARG A 83 -1.54 4.00 23.80
CA ARG A 83 -2.42 2.92 23.33
C ARG A 83 -1.98 1.56 23.85
N ASP A 84 -2.95 0.69 24.07
CA ASP A 84 -2.73 -0.67 24.55
C ASP A 84 -1.64 -1.41 23.76
N GLY A 85 -0.70 -1.99 24.51
CA GLY A 85 0.46 -2.72 23.97
C GLY A 85 1.64 -1.85 23.53
N TYR A 86 1.50 -0.52 23.46
CA TYR A 86 2.59 0.37 23.03
C TYR A 86 3.43 0.93 24.19
N GLU A 87 2.92 0.93 25.42
CA GLU A 87 3.65 1.44 26.59
C GLU A 87 4.99 0.72 26.79
N GLY A 88 6.09 1.49 26.85
CA GLY A 88 7.47 1.02 26.99
C GLY A 88 7.99 0.21 25.80
N ASN A 89 7.23 0.10 24.71
CA ASN A 89 7.58 -0.73 23.55
C ASN A 89 7.80 0.13 22.31
N TRP A 90 8.70 -0.32 21.45
CA TRP A 90 8.88 0.29 20.13
C TRP A 90 8.14 -0.53 19.08
N TYR A 91 7.77 0.12 17.98
CA TYR A 91 7.05 -0.54 16.89
C TYR A 91 7.56 -0.14 15.52
N ILE A 92 7.34 -1.02 14.54
CA ILE A 92 7.53 -0.73 13.12
C ILE A 92 6.17 -0.59 12.45
N ALA A 93 5.96 0.54 11.76
CA ALA A 93 4.87 0.72 10.83
C ALA A 93 5.32 0.28 9.42
N ALA A 94 4.75 -0.81 8.91
CA ALA A 94 5.03 -1.31 7.57
C ALA A 94 3.77 -1.33 6.69
N ASN A 95 3.98 -1.15 5.39
CA ASN A 95 2.89 -1.15 4.41
C ASN A 95 3.32 -1.81 3.10
N SER A 96 2.36 -2.20 2.28
CA SER A 96 2.61 -2.75 0.95
C SER A 96 1.45 -2.48 0.02
N LEU A 97 1.75 -2.27 -1.26
CA LEU A 97 0.74 -2.21 -2.32
C LEU A 97 0.31 -3.60 -2.79
N LYS A 98 1.14 -4.62 -2.52
CA LYS A 98 0.87 -6.02 -2.87
C LYS A 98 0.44 -6.77 -1.61
N LYS A 99 -0.48 -7.72 -1.77
CA LYS A 99 -0.92 -8.57 -0.66
C LYS A 99 0.31 -9.30 -0.09
N PRO A 100 0.60 -9.18 1.21
CA PRO A 100 1.70 -9.91 1.84
C PRO A 100 1.39 -11.41 1.89
N LEU A 101 2.43 -12.25 1.94
CA LEU A 101 2.26 -13.68 2.18
C LEU A 101 1.82 -13.91 3.62
N LEU A 102 0.72 -14.63 3.82
CA LEU A 102 0.18 -14.94 5.13
C LEU A 102 0.28 -16.45 5.32
N ILE A 103 0.95 -16.89 6.39
CA ILE A 103 1.14 -18.32 6.67
C ILE A 103 0.94 -18.67 8.14
N ASP A 104 0.64 -19.94 8.42
CA ASP A 104 0.56 -20.50 9.76
C ASP A 104 1.92 -21.01 10.30
N ARG A 105 1.89 -21.72 11.44
CA ARG A 105 3.07 -22.35 12.03
C ARG A 105 3.65 -23.48 11.17
N SER A 106 2.80 -24.14 10.38
CA SER A 106 3.15 -25.23 9.46
C SER A 106 3.68 -24.73 8.11
N ARG A 107 3.59 -23.41 7.86
CA ARG A 107 3.91 -22.72 6.59
C ARG A 107 2.85 -22.94 5.49
N ASP A 108 1.65 -23.29 5.89
CA ASP A 108 0.49 -23.32 5.00
C ASP A 108 -0.05 -21.90 4.85
N GLU A 109 -0.48 -21.53 3.63
CA GLU A 109 -1.05 -20.21 3.37
C GLU A 109 -2.38 -20.05 4.10
N VAL A 110 -2.55 -18.93 4.80
CA VAL A 110 -3.77 -18.66 5.55
C VAL A 110 -4.64 -17.60 4.91
N GLY A 111 -5.93 -17.92 4.85
CA GLY A 111 -6.98 -17.09 4.29
C GLY A 111 -7.61 -16.15 5.31
N GLU A 112 -8.53 -15.32 4.83
CA GLU A 112 -9.37 -14.50 5.69
C GLU A 112 -10.35 -15.36 6.50
N ASP A 113 -10.87 -16.42 5.90
CA ASP A 113 -11.87 -17.32 6.49
C ASP A 113 -11.36 -18.03 7.76
N GLU A 114 -10.05 -18.24 7.86
CA GLU A 114 -9.42 -18.89 9.01
C GLU A 114 -9.20 -17.94 10.19
N GLY A 115 -9.17 -16.63 9.93
CA GLY A 115 -9.09 -15.60 10.97
C GLY A 115 -7.87 -15.70 11.89
N LEU A 116 -6.77 -16.35 11.47
CA LEU A 116 -5.60 -16.60 12.33
C LEU A 116 -4.69 -15.39 12.53
N ILE A 117 -4.68 -14.43 11.61
CA ILE A 117 -3.79 -13.25 11.70
C ILE A 117 -4.60 -12.04 12.12
N VAL A 118 -4.76 -11.88 13.45
CA VAL A 118 -5.55 -10.82 14.06
C VAL A 118 -4.68 -9.86 14.87
N SER A 119 -5.17 -8.63 15.07
CA SER A 119 -4.53 -7.68 15.98
C SER A 119 -4.53 -8.25 17.40
N GLY A 120 -3.39 -8.15 18.08
CA GLY A 120 -3.12 -8.80 19.35
C GLY A 120 -2.26 -10.06 19.25
N ASN A 121 -2.32 -10.80 18.14
CA ASN A 121 -1.54 -12.04 18.02
C ASN A 121 -0.04 -11.79 17.85
N TYR A 122 0.74 -12.81 18.19
CA TYR A 122 2.17 -12.88 17.99
C TYR A 122 2.49 -13.54 16.65
N ALA A 123 3.44 -12.95 15.91
CA ALA A 123 3.84 -13.42 14.60
C ALA A 123 5.31 -13.16 14.32
N ASN A 124 5.89 -13.97 13.44
CA ASN A 124 7.12 -13.62 12.75
C ASN A 124 6.75 -12.78 11.53
N VAL A 125 7.42 -11.64 11.36
CA VAL A 125 7.10 -10.71 10.28
C VAL A 125 8.32 -10.50 9.43
N LYS A 126 8.15 -10.65 8.12
CA LYS A 126 9.17 -10.32 7.14
C LYS A 126 8.88 -8.94 6.56
N ILE A 127 9.80 -8.03 6.77
CA ILE A 127 9.77 -6.67 6.22
C ILE A 127 11.04 -6.40 5.43
N ASP A 128 10.95 -5.47 4.49
CA ASP A 128 12.09 -4.92 3.76
C ASP A 128 12.22 -3.43 4.12
N ILE A 129 13.34 -3.04 4.72
CA ILE A 129 13.59 -1.66 5.17
C ILE A 129 14.39 -0.95 4.10
N TYR A 130 13.88 0.18 3.61
CA TYR A 130 14.54 0.93 2.56
C TYR A 130 14.40 2.44 2.75
N ALA A 131 15.45 3.16 2.41
CA ALA A 131 15.42 4.61 2.39
C ALA A 131 14.69 5.12 1.15
N TYR A 132 14.08 6.30 1.24
CA TYR A 132 13.39 6.97 0.14
C TYR A 132 13.77 8.45 0.05
N GLU A 133 13.62 9.02 -1.15
CA GLU A 133 13.69 10.45 -1.38
C GLU A 133 12.54 10.85 -2.30
N HIS A 134 11.63 11.68 -1.81
CA HIS A 134 10.54 12.20 -2.62
C HIS A 134 11.09 13.19 -3.64
N LYS A 135 10.87 12.93 -4.93
CA LYS A 135 11.43 13.75 -6.01
C LYS A 135 10.99 15.23 -5.94
N LYS A 136 9.74 15.50 -5.54
CA LYS A 136 9.14 16.85 -5.50
C LYS A 136 9.56 17.63 -4.25
N SER A 137 9.33 17.07 -3.06
CA SER A 137 9.61 17.75 -1.79
C SER A 137 11.06 17.60 -1.32
N LYS A 138 11.86 16.75 -1.98
CA LYS A 138 13.21 16.35 -1.54
C LYS A 138 13.26 15.79 -0.12
N SER A 139 12.10 15.44 0.44
CA SER A 139 11.98 14.80 1.74
C SER A 139 12.59 13.41 1.67
N ARG A 140 13.50 13.13 2.60
CA ARG A 140 14.14 11.83 2.78
C ARG A 140 13.64 11.16 4.05
N GLY A 141 13.62 9.85 4.04
CA GLY A 141 13.26 9.05 5.20
C GLY A 141 13.55 7.58 4.94
N VAL A 142 13.14 6.75 5.88
CA VAL A 142 13.19 5.29 5.81
C VAL A 142 11.80 4.75 6.07
N THR A 143 11.41 3.76 5.27
CA THR A 143 10.13 3.08 5.43
C THR A 143 10.33 1.57 5.35
N ALA A 144 9.29 0.82 5.74
CA ALA A 144 9.30 -0.63 5.74
C ALA A 144 8.20 -1.16 4.81
N GLN A 145 8.59 -2.00 3.85
CA GLN A 145 7.66 -2.75 3.03
C GLN A 145 7.29 -4.06 3.74
N LEU A 146 5.98 -4.32 3.86
CA LEU A 146 5.47 -5.58 4.41
C LEU A 146 5.54 -6.69 3.35
N MET A 147 6.30 -7.76 3.64
CA MET A 147 6.49 -8.88 2.70
C MET A 147 5.66 -10.09 3.08
N GLY A 148 5.61 -10.43 4.37
CA GLY A 148 4.82 -11.56 4.84
C GLY A 148 4.72 -11.65 6.36
N ILE A 149 3.74 -12.41 6.82
CA ILE A 149 3.43 -12.63 8.24
C ILE A 149 3.22 -14.12 8.45
N GLN A 150 3.88 -14.66 9.47
CA GLN A 150 3.69 -16.02 9.95
C GLN A 150 3.07 -15.98 11.34
N PHE A 151 1.90 -16.58 11.51
CA PHE A 151 1.27 -16.75 12.81
C PHE A 151 2.13 -17.63 13.74
N VAL A 152 2.27 -17.21 15.00
CA VAL A 152 3.05 -17.94 16.01
C VAL A 152 2.17 -18.35 17.19
N ALA A 153 1.45 -17.40 17.77
CA ALA A 153 0.61 -17.64 18.94
C ALA A 153 -0.49 -16.58 19.06
N GLU A 154 -1.58 -16.95 19.70
CA GLU A 154 -2.59 -16.01 20.16
C GLU A 154 -2.02 -15.12 21.26
N GLY A 155 -2.51 -13.90 21.34
CA GLY A 155 -2.09 -12.89 22.31
C GLY A 155 -3.30 -12.05 22.72
N GLU A 156 -3.11 -11.11 23.63
CA GLU A 156 -4.21 -10.25 24.06
C GLU A 156 -4.72 -9.39 22.91
N PRO A 157 -6.05 -9.33 22.67
CA PRO A 157 -6.62 -8.50 21.62
C PRO A 157 -6.25 -7.04 21.83
N LEU A 158 -5.55 -6.45 20.86
CA LEU A 158 -5.25 -5.02 20.87
C LEU A 158 -6.29 -4.27 20.04
N GLY A 159 -6.91 -3.26 20.63
CA GLY A 159 -7.85 -2.37 19.95
C GLY A 159 -7.21 -1.60 18.79
N GLY A 160 -8.01 -1.21 17.81
CA GLY A 160 -7.63 -0.23 16.78
C GLY A 160 -7.18 -0.78 15.42
N GLY A 161 -7.07 -2.11 15.25
CA GLY A 161 -7.32 -2.71 13.93
C GLY A 161 -8.78 -2.52 13.58
N GLY A 162 -9.09 -2.14 12.33
CA GLY A 162 -10.47 -1.87 11.88
C GLY A 162 -11.42 -2.88 12.48
N ARG A 163 -12.22 -2.43 13.45
CA ARG A 163 -13.08 -3.28 14.26
C ARG A 163 -13.98 -4.04 13.30
N ARG A 164 -13.79 -5.36 13.19
CA ARG A 164 -14.83 -6.20 12.59
C ARG A 164 -15.98 -6.17 13.57
N ALA A 165 -17.16 -5.79 13.08
CA ALA A 165 -18.35 -5.79 13.91
C ALA A 165 -18.55 -7.21 14.46
N ASN A 166 -18.65 -7.34 15.77
CA ASN A 166 -19.03 -8.60 16.42
C ASN A 166 -20.54 -8.67 16.55
N ALA A 167 -21.08 -9.84 16.90
CA ALA A 167 -22.52 -9.99 17.13
C ALA A 167 -23.05 -8.96 18.14
N ASP A 168 -22.26 -8.63 19.17
CA ASP A 168 -22.57 -7.63 20.19
C ASP A 168 -22.64 -6.18 19.66
N ASP A 169 -22.29 -5.94 18.39
CA ASP A 169 -22.42 -4.64 17.71
C ASP A 169 -23.74 -4.44 16.99
N PHE A 170 -24.55 -5.48 17.00
CA PHE A 170 -25.89 -5.47 16.44
C PHE A 170 -26.87 -5.64 17.60
N ASP A 171 -27.86 -4.77 17.66
CA ASP A 171 -28.98 -4.95 18.59
C ASP A 171 -29.70 -6.28 18.25
N GLU A 172 -30.12 -7.03 19.28
CA GLU A 172 -31.00 -8.18 19.08
C GLU A 172 -32.27 -7.69 18.38
N LEU A 173 -32.58 -8.27 17.22
CA LEU A 173 -33.85 -8.01 16.55
C LEU A 173 -34.94 -8.73 17.35
N ASP A 174 -35.74 -7.99 18.11
CA ASP A 174 -37.00 -8.50 18.62
C ASP A 174 -37.87 -8.93 17.42
N GLU A 175 -38.35 -10.18 17.39
CA GLU A 175 -39.19 -10.74 16.33
C GLU A 175 -40.58 -10.05 16.18
N ASP A 176 -40.82 -8.95 16.90
CA ASP A 176 -42.12 -8.27 16.99
C ASP A 176 -42.25 -6.98 16.16
N ASP A 177 -41.21 -6.54 15.42
CA ASP A 177 -41.26 -5.32 14.58
C ASP A 177 -41.35 -5.63 13.06
N GLU A 178 -42.29 -6.48 12.67
CA GLU A 178 -42.60 -6.78 11.25
C GLU A 178 -43.63 -5.80 10.61
N ASP A 179 -43.82 -4.59 11.14
CA ASP A 179 -44.97 -3.74 10.73
C ASP A 179 -44.72 -2.25 10.43
N ASP A 180 -43.52 -1.82 10.00
CA ASP A 180 -43.39 -0.50 9.32
C ASP A 180 -42.30 -0.37 8.25
N ALA A 181 -42.29 -1.28 7.27
CA ALA A 181 -41.65 -0.97 5.99
C ALA A 181 -42.58 -0.09 5.13
N PRO A 182 -42.17 1.11 4.66
CA PRO A 182 -42.99 1.93 3.79
C PRO A 182 -43.16 1.25 2.43
N ARG A 183 -44.28 0.53 2.27
CA ARG A 183 -44.71 -0.08 1.01
C ARG A 183 -44.91 0.99 -0.06
N GLY A 184 -43.97 1.06 -1.00
CA GLY A 184 -44.10 1.85 -2.23
C GLY A 184 -45.41 1.56 -2.96
N LYS A 185 -46.18 2.62 -3.24
CA LYS A 185 -47.45 2.60 -3.99
C LYS A 185 -47.26 1.96 -5.37
N LYS A 186 -47.81 0.74 -5.57
CA LYS A 186 -48.13 0.22 -6.91
C LYS A 186 -49.39 0.91 -7.44
N GLY A 187 -49.22 1.77 -8.45
CA GLY A 187 -50.31 2.38 -9.22
C GLY A 187 -51.11 1.33 -10.00
N LYS A 188 -52.44 1.41 -9.88
CA LYS A 188 -53.43 0.58 -10.58
C LYS A 188 -53.63 1.06 -12.02
N GLY A 189 -53.60 0.15 -13.00
CA GLY A 189 -54.09 0.36 -14.38
C GLY A 189 -54.63 -0.96 -14.95
N LYS A 190 -55.93 -0.98 -15.29
CA LYS A 190 -56.77 -2.15 -15.64
C LYS A 190 -56.37 -2.86 -16.96
N PRO A 191 -56.76 -4.15 -17.14
CA PRO A 191 -56.55 -4.89 -18.39
C PRO A 191 -57.73 -4.75 -19.36
N SER A 192 -57.48 -4.75 -20.67
CA SER A 192 -58.53 -4.93 -21.68
C SER A 192 -58.08 -5.80 -22.86
N LYS A 193 -59.01 -6.65 -23.29
CA LYS A 193 -58.91 -7.79 -24.21
C LYS A 193 -58.63 -7.42 -25.67
N ALA A 194 -58.01 -8.41 -26.33
CA ALA A 194 -57.88 -8.71 -27.76
C ALA A 194 -59.04 -8.30 -28.70
N LYS A 195 -58.73 -7.91 -29.96
CA LYS A 195 -58.82 -8.72 -31.21
C LYS A 195 -58.87 -7.87 -32.52
N ARG A 196 -58.22 -8.40 -33.58
CA ARG A 196 -58.51 -8.26 -35.06
C ARG A 196 -57.98 -6.98 -35.75
N ARG A 197 -57.48 -6.95 -37.01
CA ARG A 197 -57.47 -7.84 -38.21
C ARG A 197 -56.51 -7.22 -39.27
N ARG A 198 -55.93 -8.06 -40.16
CA ARG A 198 -55.79 -7.97 -41.67
C ARG A 198 -55.51 -6.61 -42.32
N ASP A 199 -54.81 -6.43 -43.43
CA ASP A 199 -54.02 -7.16 -44.44
C ASP A 199 -53.29 -6.02 -45.23
N ASP A 200 -52.55 -6.36 -46.28
CA ASP A 200 -52.12 -5.50 -47.42
C ASP A 200 -50.73 -4.84 -47.37
N ASP A 201 -49.80 -5.52 -48.07
CA ASP A 201 -49.04 -5.05 -49.26
C ASP A 201 -48.62 -3.56 -49.34
N ASP A 202 -47.31 -3.33 -49.47
CA ASP A 202 -46.73 -2.47 -50.53
C ASP A 202 -45.19 -2.42 -50.43
N ASP A 203 -44.57 -3.03 -51.44
CA ASP A 203 -43.44 -2.60 -52.28
C ASP A 203 -42.21 -1.81 -51.74
N ASP A 204 -41.06 -2.37 -52.14
CA ASP A 204 -39.89 -1.74 -52.77
C ASP A 204 -38.66 -1.24 -52.00
N ASP A 205 -37.54 -1.54 -52.68
CA ASP A 205 -36.19 -0.98 -52.67
C ASP A 205 -35.10 -1.42 -51.64
N GLU A 206 -34.17 -2.23 -52.15
CA GLU A 206 -32.76 -2.35 -51.72
C GLU A 206 -31.95 -1.05 -52.08
N PRO A 207 -30.60 -0.98 -51.92
CA PRO A 207 -29.75 -1.20 -50.74
C PRO A 207 -28.74 -0.04 -50.55
N ARG A 208 -28.17 0.19 -49.34
CA ARG A 208 -26.97 1.04 -49.20
C ARG A 208 -25.97 0.60 -48.12
N GLY A 209 -24.76 0.24 -48.57
CA GLY A 209 -23.52 0.88 -48.08
C GLY A 209 -22.57 0.10 -47.15
N LYS A 210 -21.66 -0.70 -47.73
CA LYS A 210 -20.41 -1.17 -47.10
C LYS A 210 -19.41 -0.03 -46.91
N ARG A 211 -18.76 0.11 -45.74
CA ARG A 211 -17.35 0.57 -45.62
C ARG A 211 -16.67 -0.01 -44.36
N LYS A 212 -15.78 -0.99 -44.56
CA LYS A 212 -14.71 -1.39 -43.63
C LYS A 212 -13.44 -0.62 -44.01
N SER A 213 -12.86 0.16 -43.09
CA SER A 213 -11.52 0.73 -43.26
C SER A 213 -10.48 -0.17 -42.59
N LYS A 214 -9.66 -0.84 -43.42
CA LYS A 214 -8.38 -1.43 -43.03
C LYS A 214 -7.30 -0.39 -43.37
N ARG A 215 -6.45 -0.02 -42.41
CA ARG A 215 -5.14 0.59 -42.69
C ARG A 215 -4.07 -0.43 -42.32
N ARG A 216 -3.39 -0.94 -43.35
CA ARG A 216 -2.10 -1.64 -43.28
C ARG A 216 -0.99 -0.60 -43.27
N ARG A 217 0.08 -0.86 -42.54
CA ARG A 217 1.37 -0.17 -42.60
C ARG A 217 2.38 -1.25 -42.96
N ASP A 218 2.91 -1.17 -44.17
CA ASP A 218 4.14 -1.79 -44.67
C ASP A 218 4.89 -0.57 -45.25
N ASP A 219 6.02 -0.14 -44.68
CA ASP A 219 7.41 -0.57 -44.90
C ASP A 219 8.12 0.34 -45.94
N ASP A 220 9.46 0.31 -45.87
CA ASP A 220 10.49 0.91 -46.74
C ASP A 220 11.06 2.26 -46.22
N ASP A 221 12.25 2.25 -45.59
CA ASP A 221 13.62 2.36 -46.18
C ASP A 221 14.00 3.85 -46.34
N ASP A 222 15.19 4.41 -46.11
CA ASP A 222 16.57 3.96 -46.00
C ASP A 222 17.40 5.18 -45.46
N ASP A 223 18.72 5.02 -45.35
CA ASP A 223 19.79 6.04 -45.26
C ASP A 223 20.43 6.32 -43.88
N ASP A 224 21.45 5.51 -43.59
CA ASP A 224 22.87 5.91 -43.45
C ASP A 224 23.19 7.29 -42.83
N ASP A 225 23.88 7.28 -41.68
CA ASP A 225 25.21 7.91 -41.67
C ASP A 225 26.08 7.46 -40.49
N ASP A 226 27.37 7.41 -40.80
CA ASP A 226 28.41 6.59 -40.23
C ASP A 226 29.35 7.37 -39.29
N GLU A 227 29.93 6.63 -38.34
CA GLU A 227 31.14 6.86 -37.55
C GLU A 227 31.37 7.99 -36.49
N PRO A 228 32.19 7.68 -35.45
CA PRO A 228 32.58 8.58 -34.36
C PRO A 228 33.94 9.28 -34.60
N ARG A 229 34.11 10.51 -34.08
CA ARG A 229 35.40 11.22 -33.99
C ARG A 229 35.49 11.94 -32.64
N SER A 230 36.61 12.14 -31.96
CA SER A 230 37.99 11.62 -31.97
C SER A 230 38.71 12.31 -30.77
N LYS A 231 39.78 11.69 -30.27
CA LYS A 231 40.64 12.22 -29.20
C LYS A 231 41.35 13.53 -29.58
N ARG A 232 41.46 14.48 -28.64
CA ARG A 232 42.55 15.49 -28.49
C ARG A 232 42.35 16.13 -27.10
N GLY A 233 43.22 16.04 -26.10
CA GLY A 233 44.68 16.03 -26.11
C GLY A 233 45.20 17.45 -25.86
N LYS A 234 45.54 17.79 -24.60
CA LYS A 234 46.72 18.63 -24.30
C LYS A 234 47.04 18.67 -22.80
N LYS A 235 48.06 17.88 -22.48
CA LYS A 235 49.02 18.02 -21.39
C LYS A 235 49.87 19.29 -21.65
N ARG A 236 49.96 20.18 -20.67
CA ARG A 236 51.02 21.19 -20.44
C ARG A 236 51.11 21.23 -18.90
N ARG A 237 52.12 20.70 -18.18
CA ARG A 237 53.58 20.86 -18.22
C ARG A 237 53.99 22.31 -18.44
N ARG A 238 54.66 22.83 -17.40
CA ARG A 238 55.54 24.00 -17.25
C ARG A 238 55.12 24.85 -16.05
N ASP A 239 55.97 25.22 -15.10
CA ASP A 239 57.38 24.94 -14.83
C ASP A 239 57.59 25.17 -13.31
N ASP A 240 58.67 24.58 -12.80
CA ASP A 240 59.32 24.87 -11.54
C ASP A 240 59.82 26.34 -11.48
N ASP A 241 60.34 26.72 -10.30
CA ASP A 241 61.11 27.94 -9.99
C ASP A 241 60.22 29.16 -9.64
N ASP A 242 60.47 30.00 -8.64
CA ASP A 242 61.41 30.14 -7.53
C ASP A 242 60.92 31.40 -6.77
N ASP A 243 61.39 31.60 -5.54
CA ASP A 243 61.51 32.92 -4.86
C ASP A 243 60.20 33.67 -4.48
N ASP A 244 60.05 34.34 -3.34
CA ASP A 244 60.98 34.82 -2.31
C ASP A 244 60.16 35.14 -1.03
N GLU A 245 60.84 35.07 0.12
CA GLU A 245 60.62 35.72 1.43
C GLU A 245 59.20 35.98 1.99
#